data_AF-A0AAW7PEM4-F1
#
_entry.id   AF-A0AAW7PEM4-F1
#
_cell.length_a   1.000
_cell.length_b   1.000
_cell.length_c   1.000
_cell.angle_alpha   90.00
_cell.angle_beta   90.00
_cell.angle_gamma   90.00
#
_symmetry.space_group_name_H-M   'P 1'
#
loop_
_entity.id
_entity.type
_entity.pdbx_description
1 polymer ?
#
loop_
_entity_poly.entity_id
_entity_poly.type
_entity_poly.pdbx_seq_one_letter_code
_entity_poly.pdbx_strand_id
1 'polypeptide(L)'
;MKINTTRVEMVLMNRAIPANYLEKELGINRSTITRLRNGERKLENLTLETIMIVQKWIDEGNYRFSYDYSELIEELEEDIAEGLTGNYLFIVRGEYNEALEKCPIIDYYYSKEEIEGGDLAEKVLTEAVLDEMKQDNAIL
;
A
#
# COMPACT_ATOMS: atom_id res chain seq x y z
N MET A 1 17.98 -5.64 7.82
CA MET A 1 16.59 -5.21 8.08
C MET A 1 16.51 -3.72 7.86
N LYS A 2 15.58 -3.28 6.99
CA LYS A 2 15.25 -1.87 6.77
C LYS A 2 13.98 -1.59 7.59
N ILE A 3 13.97 -0.53 8.39
CA ILE A 3 12.77 -0.13 9.14
C ILE A 3 11.99 0.89 8.31
N ASN A 4 10.74 0.57 8.02
CA ASN A 4 9.77 1.47 7.43
C ASN A 4 8.83 1.94 8.54
N THR A 5 9.06 3.15 9.06
CA THR A 5 8.30 3.69 10.20
C THR A 5 6.83 3.87 9.89
N THR A 6 6.49 4.21 8.64
CA THR A 6 5.10 4.34 8.18
C THR A 6 4.37 3.01 8.24
N ARG A 7 4.98 1.92 7.76
CA ARG A 7 4.41 0.56 7.88
C ARG A 7 4.24 0.13 9.33
N VAL A 8 5.24 0.36 10.18
CA VAL A 8 5.17 0.05 11.62
C VAL A 8 4.05 0.84 12.29
N GLU A 9 3.94 2.14 12.01
CA GLU A 9 2.89 2.98 12.55
C GLU A 9 1.50 2.50 12.13
N MET A 10 1.31 2.24 10.85
CA MET A 10 0.04 1.71 10.32
C MET A 10 -0.39 0.43 11.04
N VAL A 11 0.50 -0.55 11.23
CA VAL A 11 0.19 -1.78 11.97
C VAL A 11 -0.21 -1.49 13.42
N LEU A 12 0.59 -0.68 14.13
CA LEU A 12 0.33 -0.39 15.54
C LEU A 12 -0.95 0.44 15.73
N MET A 13 -1.27 1.33 14.80
CA MET A 13 -2.45 2.20 14.83
C MET A 13 -3.71 1.50 14.31
N ASN A 14 -3.59 0.42 13.52
CA ASN A 14 -4.72 -0.31 12.96
C ASN A 14 -5.61 -0.92 14.06
N ARG A 15 -6.78 -0.33 14.25
CA ARG A 15 -7.75 -0.78 15.27
C ARG A 15 -8.46 -2.08 14.91
N ALA A 16 -8.43 -2.52 13.66
CA ALA A 16 -8.90 -3.84 13.25
C ALA A 16 -8.00 -4.96 13.82
N ILE A 17 -6.72 -4.67 14.10
CA ILE A 17 -5.83 -5.58 14.82
C ILE A 17 -5.99 -5.34 16.34
N PRO A 18 -6.49 -6.30 17.12
CA PRO A 18 -6.65 -6.11 18.55
C PRO A 18 -5.31 -5.91 19.25
N ALA A 19 -5.23 -4.96 20.19
CA ALA A 19 -3.99 -4.72 20.95
C ALA A 19 -3.55 -5.97 21.73
N ASN A 20 -4.52 -6.77 22.20
CA ASN A 20 -4.28 -8.03 22.91
C ASN A 20 -3.62 -9.08 22.00
N TYR A 21 -3.94 -9.06 20.70
CA TYR A 21 -3.32 -9.94 19.71
C TYR A 21 -1.86 -9.55 19.52
N LEU A 22 -1.57 -8.27 19.28
CA LEU A 22 -0.19 -7.76 19.15
C LEU A 22 0.66 -7.98 20.41
N GLU A 23 0.05 -7.91 21.59
CA GLU A 23 0.76 -8.24 22.84
C GLU A 23 1.17 -9.71 22.90
N LYS A 24 0.26 -10.62 22.53
CA LYS A 24 0.55 -12.05 22.50
C LYS A 24 1.56 -12.41 21.41
N GLU A 25 1.43 -11.80 20.24
CA GLU A 25 2.22 -12.13 19.06
C GLU A 25 3.62 -11.50 19.10
N LEU A 26 3.71 -10.25 19.55
CA LEU A 26 4.93 -9.44 19.47
C LEU A 26 5.56 -9.16 20.84
N GLY A 27 4.91 -9.54 21.94
CA GLY A 27 5.37 -9.23 23.30
C GLY A 27 5.28 -7.75 23.66
N ILE A 28 4.60 -6.93 22.84
CA ILE A 28 4.46 -5.49 23.06
C ILE A 28 3.31 -5.25 24.03
N ASN A 29 3.61 -4.63 25.17
CA ASN A 29 2.60 -4.39 26.20
C ASN A 29 1.34 -3.69 25.64
N ARG A 30 0.17 -4.26 25.88
CA ARG A 30 -1.13 -3.76 25.40
C ARG A 30 -1.37 -2.30 25.77
N SER A 31 -0.94 -1.86 26.95
CA SER A 31 -1.08 -0.46 27.37
C SER A 31 -0.24 0.47 26.51
N THR A 32 0.93 0.04 26.03
CA THR A 32 1.77 0.82 25.10
C THR A 32 1.04 1.03 23.78
N ILE A 33 0.45 -0.02 23.21
CA ILE A 33 -0.34 0.05 21.97
C ILE A 33 -1.58 0.94 22.16
N THR A 34 -2.29 0.78 23.27
CA THR A 34 -3.50 1.57 23.57
C THR A 34 -3.18 3.05 23.70
N ARG A 35 -2.12 3.40 24.42
CA ARG A 35 -1.67 4.79 24.59
C ARG A 35 -1.20 5.41 23.28
N LEU A 36 -0.52 4.64 22.43
CA LEU A 36 -0.16 5.08 21.07
C LEU A 36 -1.42 5.41 20.26
N ARG A 37 -2.40 4.48 20.22
CA ARG A 37 -3.67 4.66 19.49
C ARG A 37 -4.52 5.82 20.00
N ASN A 38 -4.39 6.18 21.27
CA ASN A 38 -5.09 7.32 21.87
C ASN A 38 -4.33 8.64 21.73
N GLY A 39 -3.13 8.64 21.12
CA GLY A 39 -2.27 9.83 21.02
C GLY A 39 -1.59 10.23 22.34
N GLU A 40 -1.70 9.41 23.39
CA GLU A 40 -1.07 9.62 24.70
C GLU A 40 0.43 9.25 24.69
N ARG A 41 0.88 8.62 23.60
CA ARG A 41 2.27 8.29 23.31
C ARG A 41 2.48 8.42 21.80
N LYS A 42 3.66 8.88 21.38
CA LYS A 42 4.05 8.94 19.97
C LYS A 42 4.91 7.74 19.58
N LEU A 43 4.97 7.43 18.29
CA LEU A 43 5.83 6.36 17.74
C LEU A 43 7.31 6.59 18.08
N GLU A 44 7.77 7.84 17.99
CA GLU A 44 9.14 8.27 18.33
C GLU A 44 9.55 7.97 19.79
N ASN A 45 8.57 7.72 20.67
CA ASN A 45 8.80 7.38 22.07
C ASN A 45 8.88 5.86 22.30
N LEU A 46 8.71 5.02 21.27
CA LEU A 46 8.90 3.57 21.38
C LEU A 46 10.39 3.21 21.34
N THR A 47 10.74 2.07 21.95
CA THR A 47 12.13 1.59 21.85
C THR A 47 12.41 1.10 20.44
N LEU A 48 13.66 1.25 19.97
CA LEU A 48 14.08 0.70 18.69
C LEU A 48 13.81 -0.80 18.62
N GLU A 49 14.01 -1.54 19.72
CA GLU A 49 13.66 -2.96 19.82
C GLU A 49 12.19 -3.23 19.51
N THR A 50 11.26 -2.42 20.05
CA THR A 50 9.83 -2.55 19.75
C THR A 50 9.56 -2.35 18.26
N ILE A 51 10.16 -1.32 17.67
CA ILE A 51 10.01 -0.99 16.23
C ILE A 51 10.58 -2.13 15.37
N MET A 52 11.73 -2.68 15.75
CA MET A 52 12.38 -3.81 15.07
C MET A 52 11.54 -5.08 15.11
N ILE A 53 10.87 -5.38 16.23
CA ILE A 53 9.98 -6.54 16.36
C ILE A 53 8.81 -6.42 15.39
N VAL A 54 8.16 -5.25 15.34
CA VAL A 54 7.04 -5.02 14.41
C VAL A 54 7.51 -5.10 12.96
N GLN A 55 8.67 -4.50 12.64
CA GLN A 55 9.22 -4.58 11.28
C GLN A 55 9.51 -6.02 10.87
N LYS A 56 10.13 -6.82 11.75
CA LYS A 56 10.40 -8.24 11.46
C LYS A 56 9.11 -9.02 11.20
N TRP A 57 8.06 -8.77 11.98
CA TRP A 57 6.76 -9.39 11.79
C TRP A 57 6.11 -9.01 10.45
N ILE A 58 6.29 -7.76 10.01
CA ILE A 58 5.88 -7.31 8.68
C ILE A 58 6.69 -8.02 7.58
N ASP A 59 8.02 -8.08 7.72
CA ASP A 59 8.93 -8.69 6.74
C ASP A 59 8.67 -10.20 6.58
N GLU A 60 8.13 -10.85 7.60
CA GLU A 60 7.69 -12.25 7.58
C GLU A 60 6.35 -12.48 6.83
N GLY A 61 5.71 -11.41 6.34
CA GLY A 61 4.48 -11.48 5.54
C GLY A 61 3.20 -11.56 6.38
N ASN A 62 3.25 -11.27 7.68
CA ASN A 62 2.08 -11.33 8.55
C ASN A 62 1.11 -10.14 8.39
N TYR A 63 1.50 -9.13 7.61
CA TYR A 63 0.64 -8.01 7.27
C TYR A 63 0.94 -7.51 5.85
N ARG A 64 -0.10 -7.26 5.07
CA ARG A 64 0.00 -6.71 3.72
C ARG A 64 -0.53 -5.28 3.69
N PHE A 65 0.22 -4.41 3.02
CA PHE A 65 -0.21 -3.05 2.73
C PHE A 65 -0.84 -3.06 1.35
N SER A 66 -2.07 -2.56 1.26
CA SER A 66 -2.80 -2.46 0.00
C SER A 66 -3.03 -1.02 -0.40
N TYR A 67 -3.33 -0.84 -1.68
CA TYR A 67 -3.79 0.42 -2.26
C TYR A 67 -5.10 0.15 -2.98
N ASP A 68 -6.10 0.99 -2.74
CA ASP A 68 -7.42 0.78 -3.32
C ASP A 68 -7.37 1.12 -4.81
N TYR A 69 -7.35 0.06 -5.61
CA TYR A 69 -7.43 0.10 -7.06
C TYR A 69 -8.79 -0.36 -7.58
N SER A 70 -9.79 -0.54 -6.70
CA SER A 70 -11.03 -1.23 -7.06
C SER A 70 -11.72 -0.59 -8.26
N GLU A 71 -11.80 0.74 -8.30
CA GLU A 71 -12.39 1.49 -9.43
C GLU A 71 -11.57 1.33 -10.72
N LEU A 72 -10.25 1.56 -10.66
CA LEU A 72 -9.36 1.45 -11.83
C LEU A 72 -9.27 0.01 -12.39
N ILE A 73 -9.38 -1.00 -11.51
CA ILE A 73 -9.40 -2.41 -11.92
C ILE A 73 -10.71 -2.72 -12.64
N GLU A 74 -11.85 -2.32 -12.07
CA GLU A 74 -13.17 -2.56 -12.67
C GLU A 74 -13.26 -1.95 -14.07
N GLU A 75 -12.90 -0.67 -14.21
CA GLU A 75 -12.89 0.05 -15.47
C GLU A 75 -11.99 -0.65 -16.51
N LEU A 76 -10.74 -0.94 -16.15
CA LEU A 76 -9.78 -1.54 -17.07
C LEU A 76 -10.18 -2.97 -17.49
N GLU A 77 -10.78 -3.76 -16.59
CA GLU A 77 -11.28 -5.09 -16.92
C GLU A 77 -12.44 -5.04 -17.90
N GLU A 78 -13.37 -4.09 -17.74
CA GLU A 78 -14.48 -3.86 -18.67
C GLU A 78 -13.94 -3.47 -20.06
N ASP A 79 -13.01 -2.52 -20.14
CA ASP A 79 -12.41 -2.08 -21.41
C ASP A 79 -11.65 -3.20 -22.13
N ILE A 80 -10.94 -4.05 -21.38
CA ILE A 80 -10.28 -5.23 -21.93
C ILE A 80 -11.32 -6.20 -22.50
N ALA A 81 -12.42 -6.44 -21.79
CA ALA A 81 -13.49 -7.33 -22.24
C ALA A 81 -14.22 -6.81 -23.49
N GLU A 82 -14.37 -5.48 -23.60
CA GLU A 82 -14.96 -4.82 -24.77
C GLU A 82 -13.96 -4.66 -25.95
N GLY A 83 -12.68 -4.97 -25.74
CA GLY A 83 -11.63 -4.84 -26.76
C GLY A 83 -11.26 -3.39 -27.06
N LEU A 84 -11.47 -2.49 -26.10
CA LEU A 84 -11.16 -1.07 -26.19
C LEU A 84 -9.69 -0.77 -25.88
N THR A 85 -8.97 -1.71 -25.28
CA THR A 85 -7.55 -1.55 -24.93
C THR A 85 -6.60 -2.11 -25.99
N GLY A 86 -5.41 -1.49 -26.08
CA GLY A 86 -4.28 -2.02 -26.83
C GLY A 86 -3.39 -2.93 -25.98
N ASN A 87 -2.26 -3.35 -26.54
CA ASN A 87 -1.23 -4.10 -25.79
C ASN A 87 -0.51 -3.26 -24.71
N TYR A 88 -0.62 -1.93 -24.79
CA TYR A 88 0.06 -1.00 -23.91
C TYR A 88 -0.90 0.08 -23.45
N LEU A 89 -0.69 0.54 -22.21
CA LEU A 89 -1.30 1.73 -21.63
C LEU A 89 -0.21 2.76 -21.30
N PHE A 90 -0.62 4.01 -21.16
CA PHE A 90 0.19 5.10 -20.64
C PHE A 90 -0.27 5.41 -19.23
N ILE A 91 0.44 4.94 -18.21
CA ILE A 91 0.03 5.08 -16.81
C ILE A 91 0.59 6.36 -16.19
N VAL A 92 -0.22 7.02 -15.37
CA VAL A 92 0.18 8.16 -14.54
C VAL A 92 0.48 7.65 -13.14
N ARG A 93 1.63 8.04 -12.61
CA ARG A 93 2.09 7.67 -11.27
C ARG A 93 1.83 8.82 -10.30
N GLY A 94 1.24 8.51 -9.15
CA GLY A 94 1.04 9.47 -8.07
C GLY A 94 2.31 9.75 -7.26
N GLU A 95 2.13 10.42 -6.12
CA GLU A 95 3.21 10.65 -5.17
C GLU A 95 3.74 9.34 -4.58
N TYR A 96 4.99 9.36 -4.11
CA TYR A 96 5.61 8.19 -3.49
C TYR A 96 4.83 7.78 -2.23
N ASN A 97 4.28 6.56 -2.26
CA ASN A 97 3.59 5.98 -1.13
C ASN A 97 4.59 5.17 -0.29
N GLU A 98 4.89 5.64 0.92
CA GLU A 98 5.87 4.98 1.79
C GLU A 98 5.44 3.58 2.23
N ALA A 99 4.14 3.32 2.37
CA ALA A 99 3.63 2.01 2.77
C ALA A 99 3.75 0.98 1.64
N LEU A 100 3.60 1.39 0.38
CA LEU A 100 3.84 0.53 -0.79
C LEU A 100 5.33 0.48 -1.18
N GLU A 101 6.10 1.48 -0.76
CA GLU A 101 7.49 1.74 -1.19
C GLU A 101 7.62 1.97 -2.70
N LYS A 102 6.59 2.56 -3.31
CA LYS A 102 6.54 2.95 -4.72
C LYS A 102 5.50 4.04 -4.98
N CYS A 103 5.55 4.62 -6.18
CA CYS A 103 4.51 5.51 -6.68
C CYS A 103 3.34 4.66 -7.22
N PRO A 104 2.15 4.72 -6.62
CA PRO A 104 0.99 3.99 -7.11
C PRO A 104 0.56 4.52 -8.48
N ILE A 105 -0.05 3.67 -9.29
CA ILE A 105 -0.81 4.11 -10.45
C ILE A 105 -2.01 4.93 -9.95
N ILE A 106 -2.29 6.07 -10.58
CA ILE A 106 -3.45 6.92 -10.23
C ILE A 106 -4.39 7.14 -11.40
N ASP A 107 -3.89 6.94 -12.62
CA ASP A 107 -4.64 7.12 -13.87
C ASP A 107 -3.94 6.35 -15.00
N TYR A 108 -4.63 6.15 -16.13
CA TYR A 108 -4.07 5.59 -17.34
C TYR A 108 -4.76 6.12 -18.60
N TYR A 109 -4.04 6.12 -19.72
CA TYR A 109 -4.56 6.47 -21.04
C TYR A 109 -4.30 5.34 -22.05
N TYR A 110 -5.17 5.20 -23.05
CA TYR A 110 -5.04 4.20 -24.10
C TYR A 110 -4.06 4.64 -25.20
N SER A 111 -3.89 5.95 -25.34
CA SER A 111 -3.11 6.57 -26.41
C SER A 111 -2.27 7.74 -25.89
N LYS A 112 -1.28 8.15 -26.68
CA LYS A 112 -0.41 9.28 -26.32
C LYS A 112 -1.15 10.61 -26.48
N GLU A 113 -2.14 10.63 -27.38
CA GLU A 113 -2.94 11.80 -27.74
C GLU A 113 -3.88 12.23 -26.62
N GLU A 114 -4.25 11.31 -25.73
CA GLU A 114 -5.08 11.54 -24.54
C GLU A 114 -4.31 12.14 -23.35
N ILE A 115 -2.97 12.16 -23.41
CA ILE A 115 -2.14 12.75 -22.37
C ILE A 115 -2.31 14.28 -22.44
N GLU A 116 -3.13 14.84 -21.54
CA GLU A 116 -3.28 16.29 -21.42
C GLU A 116 -1.95 16.94 -21.03
N GLY A 117 -1.73 18.18 -21.50
CA GLY A 117 -0.42 18.84 -21.61
C GLY A 117 0.29 19.17 -20.30
N GLY A 118 0.68 18.15 -19.54
CA GLY A 118 1.39 18.26 -18.27
C GLY A 118 1.69 16.92 -17.60
N ASP A 119 0.96 15.85 -17.92
CA ASP A 119 1.12 14.57 -17.23
C ASP A 119 2.33 13.78 -17.70
N LEU A 120 3.08 13.25 -16.73
CA LEU A 120 4.19 12.32 -16.97
C LEU A 120 3.64 10.90 -16.97
N ALA A 121 3.42 10.36 -18.16
CA ALA A 121 2.92 9.00 -18.33
C ALA A 121 4.02 8.02 -18.77
N GLU A 122 4.00 6.81 -18.21
CA GLU A 122 4.88 5.70 -18.56
C GLU A 122 4.15 4.71 -19.48
N LYS A 123 4.79 4.27 -20.57
CA LYS A 123 4.22 3.24 -21.44
C LYS A 123 4.51 1.84 -20.87
N VAL A 124 3.46 1.14 -20.46
CA VAL A 124 3.54 -0.19 -19.82
C VAL A 124 2.59 -1.17 -20.52
N LEU A 125 2.88 -2.47 -20.45
CA LEU A 125 1.98 -3.52 -20.98
C LEU A 125 0.66 -3.52 -20.20
N THR A 126 -0.48 -3.58 -20.88
CA THR A 126 -1.81 -3.57 -20.27
C THR A 126 -1.97 -4.67 -19.21
N GLU A 127 -1.51 -5.89 -19.51
CA GLU A 127 -1.51 -7.01 -18.57
C GLU A 127 -0.68 -6.73 -17.31
N ALA A 128 0.51 -6.13 -17.47
CA ALA A 128 1.38 -5.80 -16.34
C ALA A 128 0.79 -4.70 -15.44
N VAL A 129 0.06 -3.74 -16.03
CA VAL A 129 -0.67 -2.70 -15.27
C VAL A 129 -1.75 -3.35 -14.40
N LEU A 130 -2.57 -4.21 -15.01
CA LEU A 130 -3.66 -4.89 -14.30
C LEU A 130 -3.12 -5.83 -13.20
N ASP A 131 -2.04 -6.56 -13.49
CA ASP A 131 -1.37 -7.43 -12.51
C ASP A 131 -0.82 -6.63 -11.32
N GLU A 132 -0.18 -5.49 -11.57
CA GLU A 132 0.31 -4.60 -10.52
C GLU A 132 -0.84 -4.11 -9.63
N MET A 133 -1.90 -3.58 -10.24
CA MET A 133 -3.08 -3.10 -9.52
C MET A 133 -3.72 -4.21 -8.68
N LYS A 134 -3.93 -5.41 -9.24
CA LYS A 134 -4.50 -6.56 -8.52
C LYS A 134 -3.60 -7.02 -7.38
N GLN A 135 -2.29 -7.06 -7.60
CA GLN A 135 -1.34 -7.43 -6.56
C GLN A 135 -1.38 -6.43 -5.40
N ASP A 136 -1.44 -5.14 -5.68
CA ASP A 136 -1.45 -4.13 -4.63
C ASP A 136 -2.83 -3.94 -3.98
N ASN A 137 -3.92 -4.24 -4.68
CA ASN A 137 -5.28 -4.15 -4.14
C ASN A 137 -5.59 -5.29 -3.17
N ALA A 138 -4.89 -6.42 -3.28
CA ALA A 138 -5.16 -7.60 -2.50
C ALA A 138 -4.97 -7.35 -0.99
N ILE A 139 -6.04 -7.59 -0.22
CA ILE A 139 -6.04 -7.58 1.25
C ILE A 139 -5.81 -9.02 1.74
N LEU A 140 -4.97 -9.18 2.78
CA LEU A 140 -4.81 -10.42 3.55
C LEU A 140 -5.31 -10.22 4.98
#